data_AF-A0A7R9H848-F1
#
_entry.id   AF-A0A7R9H848-F1
#
_cell.length_a   1.000
_cell.length_b   1.000
_cell.length_c   1.000
_cell.angle_alpha   90.00
_cell.angle_beta   90.00
_cell.angle_gamma   90.00
#
_symmetry.space_group_name_H-M   'P 1'
#
loop_
_entity.id
_entity.type
_entity.pdbx_description
1 polymer ?
#
loop_
_entity_poly.entity_id
_entity_poly.type
_entity_poly.pdbx_seq_one_letter_code
_entity_poly.pdbx_strand_id
1 'polypeptide(L)'
;MYLDPLRGPHGIRRYSRNRLTSKVRFLKDVYRIHLAPHKDDLPTTDLSAIQRLCQRNKYSVLISMDLAEGLMDQVGCTVVPLAKEIFPATLAMIVTKSSPYLGIINY
;
A
#
# COMPACT_ATOMS: atom_id res chain seq x y z
N MET A 1 -41.12 0.53 -4.78
CA MET A 1 -40.89 1.32 -6.01
C MET A 1 -40.05 2.53 -5.65
N TYR A 2 -38.76 2.49 -5.94
CA TYR A 2 -37.93 3.67 -6.17
C TYR A 2 -36.85 3.25 -7.17
N LEU A 3 -36.81 3.94 -8.29
CA LEU A 3 -36.03 3.63 -9.48
C LEU A 3 -34.61 4.18 -9.36
N ASP A 4 -33.64 3.38 -9.83
CA ASP A 4 -32.28 3.76 -10.21
C ASP A 4 -32.31 4.91 -11.25
N PRO A 5 -31.26 5.74 -11.37
CA PRO A 5 -30.46 5.57 -12.58
C PRO A 5 -28.99 6.06 -12.47
N LEU A 6 -28.02 5.16 -12.64
CA LEU A 6 -26.77 5.49 -13.36
C LEU A 6 -26.29 4.26 -14.16
N ARG A 7 -27.11 3.82 -15.12
CA ARG A 7 -26.73 2.85 -16.15
C ARG A 7 -26.55 3.60 -17.48
N GLY A 8 -25.32 4.00 -17.78
CA GLY A 8 -24.92 4.46 -19.11
C GLY A 8 -24.47 3.28 -20.01
N PRO A 9 -24.65 3.34 -21.35
CA PRO A 9 -24.51 2.19 -22.25
C PRO A 9 -23.06 1.89 -22.70
N HIS A 10 -22.05 2.60 -22.18
CA HIS A 10 -20.64 2.34 -22.50
C HIS A 10 -19.81 2.24 -21.22
N GLY A 11 -19.41 1.00 -20.91
CA GLY A 11 -18.74 0.59 -19.67
C GLY A 11 -17.29 1.07 -19.53
N ILE A 12 -17.06 2.38 -19.46
CA ILE A 12 -15.81 2.92 -18.93
C ILE A 12 -16.02 3.15 -17.43
N ARG A 13 -15.64 2.16 -16.60
CA ARG A 13 -15.53 2.34 -15.15
C ARG A 13 -14.38 3.30 -14.88
N ARG A 14 -14.68 4.58 -14.65
CA ARG A 14 -13.71 5.47 -13.98
C ARG A 14 -13.56 4.97 -12.55
N TYR A 15 -12.44 4.32 -12.25
CA TYR A 15 -12.01 4.14 -10.87
C TYR A 15 -11.79 5.54 -10.29
N SER A 16 -12.74 5.98 -9.47
CA SER A 16 -12.59 7.16 -8.62
C SER A 16 -11.29 7.00 -7.83
N ARG A 17 -10.40 8.00 -7.91
CA ARG A 17 -9.13 8.06 -7.17
C ARG A 17 -9.40 7.69 -5.72
N ASN A 18 -8.81 6.58 -5.25
CA ASN A 18 -8.85 6.17 -3.86
C ASN A 18 -8.33 7.32 -2.97
N ARG A 19 -9.25 7.99 -2.29
CA ARG A 19 -8.91 8.88 -1.19
C ARG A 19 -8.55 7.98 0.00
N LEU A 20 -7.26 7.84 0.30
CA LEU A 20 -6.75 7.20 1.51
C LEU A 20 -7.21 7.98 2.74
N THR A 21 -8.45 7.80 3.19
CA THR A 21 -8.90 8.33 4.48
C THR A 21 -8.61 7.30 5.55
N SER A 22 -7.37 7.24 6.03
CA SER A 22 -7.05 6.52 7.27
C SER A 22 -7.89 7.12 8.40
N LYS A 23 -8.73 6.32 9.07
CA LYS A 23 -9.52 6.80 10.23
C LYS A 23 -8.65 7.12 11.45
N VAL A 24 -7.36 6.77 11.40
CA VAL A 24 -6.40 6.97 12.47
C VAL A 24 -5.78 8.36 12.34
N ARG A 25 -6.08 9.26 13.28
CA ARG A 25 -5.55 10.65 13.31
C ARG A 25 -4.02 10.68 13.20
N PHE A 26 -3.33 9.77 13.88
CA PHE A 26 -1.87 9.62 13.83
C PHE A 26 -1.31 9.42 12.41
N LEU A 27 -1.89 8.52 11.60
CA LEU A 27 -1.39 8.28 10.24
C LEU A 27 -1.56 9.50 9.33
N LYS A 28 -2.60 10.33 9.56
CA LYS A 28 -2.75 11.60 8.85
C LYS A 28 -1.64 12.58 9.22
N ASP A 29 -1.24 12.63 10.48
CA ASP A 29 -0.17 13.50 10.95
C ASP A 29 1.18 13.06 10.39
N VAL A 30 1.50 11.76 10.44
CA VAL A 30 2.72 11.20 9.82
C VAL A 30 2.75 11.50 8.33
N TYR A 31 1.63 11.27 7.62
CA TYR A 31 1.54 11.60 6.20
C TYR A 31 1.81 13.09 5.94
N ARG A 32 1.15 13.98 6.68
CA ARG A 32 1.27 15.42 6.48
C ARG A 32 2.70 15.93 6.74
N ILE A 33 3.36 15.41 7.77
CA ILE A 33 4.67 15.90 8.22
C ILE A 33 5.79 15.30 7.35
N HIS A 34 5.74 13.99 7.06
CA HIS A 34 6.88 13.27 6.47
C HIS A 34 6.70 12.89 5.00
N LEU A 35 5.47 12.65 4.52
CA LEU A 35 5.25 12.19 3.15
C LEU A 35 4.78 13.31 2.21
N ALA A 36 3.84 14.14 2.66
CA ALA A 36 3.24 15.18 1.82
C ALA A 36 4.25 16.18 1.23
N PRO A 37 5.29 16.64 1.96
CA PRO A 37 6.31 17.54 1.41
C PRO A 37 7.19 16.90 0.33
N HIS A 38 7.30 15.57 0.32
CA HIS A 38 8.18 14.80 -0.56
C HIS A 38 7.40 13.93 -1.55
N LYS A 39 6.13 14.27 -1.80
CA LYS A 39 5.22 13.43 -2.58
C LYS A 39 5.73 13.13 -3.99
N ASP A 40 6.37 14.09 -4.64
CA ASP A 40 6.90 13.94 -6.00
C ASP A 40 8.25 13.19 -6.04
N ASP A 41 8.88 13.01 -4.87
CA ASP A 41 10.12 12.25 -4.71
C ASP A 41 9.86 10.86 -4.09
N LEU A 42 8.61 10.39 -4.05
CA LEU A 42 8.32 9.03 -3.60
C LEU A 42 8.77 8.00 -4.64
N PRO A 43 9.39 6.88 -4.22
CA PRO A 43 9.70 5.78 -5.12
C PRO A 43 8.41 5.20 -5.71
N THR A 44 8.44 4.85 -7.00
CA THR A 44 7.29 4.29 -7.73
C THR A 44 7.18 2.77 -7.60
N THR A 45 8.27 2.11 -7.22
CA THR A 45 8.35 0.66 -7.04
C THR A 45 9.08 0.31 -5.75
N ASP A 46 8.75 -0.83 -5.17
CA ASP A 46 9.39 -1.32 -3.95
C ASP A 46 10.90 -1.54 -4.12
N LEU A 47 11.33 -2.09 -5.27
CA LEU A 47 12.75 -2.22 -5.59
C LEU A 47 13.46 -0.86 -5.58
N SER A 48 12.87 0.17 -6.19
CA SER A 48 13.46 1.51 -6.21
C SER A 48 13.50 2.14 -4.81
N ALA A 49 12.53 1.81 -3.94
CA ALA A 49 12.52 2.25 -2.55
C ALA A 49 13.68 1.62 -1.78
N ILE A 50 13.86 0.30 -1.89
CA ILE A 50 14.93 -0.42 -1.20
C ILE A 50 16.31 0.00 -1.73
N GLN A 51 16.48 0.19 -3.06
CA GLN A 51 17.73 0.67 -3.63
C GLN A 51 18.15 2.06 -3.10
N ARG A 52 17.18 2.93 -2.78
CA ARG A 52 17.46 4.24 -2.18
C ARG A 52 18.02 4.15 -0.77
N LEU A 53 17.80 3.06 -0.03
CA LEU A 53 18.43 2.85 1.30
C LEU A 53 19.95 2.87 1.20
N CYS A 54 20.51 2.36 0.10
CA CYS A 54 21.96 2.33 -0.11
C CYS A 54 22.54 3.66 -0.60
N GLN A 55 21.72 4.48 -1.27
CA GLN A 55 22.17 5.69 -1.96
C GLN A 55 21.96 6.97 -1.14
N ARG A 56 20.94 6.98 -0.27
CA ARG A 56 20.54 8.18 0.47
C ARG A 56 20.87 8.04 1.94
N ASN A 57 21.54 9.04 2.48
CA ASN A 57 21.75 9.14 3.91
C ASN A 57 20.42 9.51 4.61
N LYS A 58 20.18 8.94 5.79
CA LYS A 58 18.97 9.16 6.62
C LYS A 58 17.66 8.85 5.89
N TYR A 59 17.61 7.71 5.21
CA TYR A 59 16.42 7.20 4.54
C TYR A 59 15.95 5.90 5.18
N SER A 60 14.64 5.73 5.32
CA SER A 60 14.01 4.50 5.77
C SER A 60 12.83 4.16 4.87
N VAL A 61 12.52 2.88 4.75
CA VAL A 61 11.42 2.36 3.94
C VAL A 61 10.52 1.51 4.82
N LEU A 62 9.21 1.73 4.69
CA LEU A 62 8.19 0.88 5.28
C LEU A 62 7.64 -0.06 4.20
N ILE A 63 7.86 -1.36 4.37
CA ILE A 63 7.53 -2.41 3.40
C ILE A 63 7.17 -3.69 4.15
N SER A 64 6.44 -4.62 3.51
CA SER A 64 6.22 -5.95 4.09
C SER A 64 7.53 -6.73 4.15
N MET A 65 7.69 -7.54 5.21
CA MET A 65 8.91 -8.30 5.44
C MET A 65 9.14 -9.34 4.33
N ASP A 66 8.09 -10.04 3.88
CA ASP A 66 8.17 -11.01 2.78
C ASP A 66 8.71 -10.39 1.47
N LEU A 67 8.28 -9.16 1.18
CA LEU A 67 8.71 -8.45 -0.02
C LEU A 67 10.15 -7.92 0.13
N ALA A 68 10.51 -7.44 1.32
CA ALA A 68 11.88 -7.02 1.61
C ALA A 68 12.86 -8.18 1.40
N GLU A 69 12.57 -9.34 1.98
CA GLU A 69 13.37 -10.56 1.85
C GLU A 69 13.54 -10.98 0.38
N GLY A 70 12.45 -11.01 -0.39
CA GLY A 70 12.50 -11.37 -1.82
C GLY A 70 13.27 -10.38 -2.71
N LEU A 71 13.57 -9.18 -2.21
CA LEU A 71 14.30 -8.14 -2.95
C LEU A 71 15.73 -7.93 -2.45
N MET A 72 16.16 -8.56 -1.35
CA MET A 72 17.49 -8.31 -0.75
C MET A 72 18.65 -8.62 -1.70
N ASP A 73 18.53 -9.67 -2.52
CA ASP A 73 19.58 -10.07 -3.49
C ASP A 73 19.77 -9.05 -4.63
N GLN A 74 18.85 -8.10 -4.80
CA GLN A 74 18.88 -7.10 -5.86
C GLN A 74 19.47 -5.76 -5.39
N VAL A 75 19.97 -5.69 -4.15
CA VAL A 75 20.47 -4.46 -3.53
C VAL A 75 21.92 -4.63 -3.11
N GLY A 76 22.75 -3.64 -3.43
CA GLY A 76 24.20 -3.69 -3.17
C GLY A 76 24.62 -3.34 -1.73
N CYS A 77 23.70 -3.34 -0.75
CA CYS A 77 24.02 -3.03 0.64
C CYS A 77 23.24 -3.90 1.63
N THR A 78 23.74 -3.98 2.86
CA THR A 78 23.08 -4.70 3.94
C THR A 78 21.90 -3.90 4.48
N VAL A 79 20.69 -4.40 4.28
CA VAL A 79 19.47 -3.83 4.84
C VAL A 79 19.17 -4.51 6.18
N VAL A 80 18.90 -3.71 7.21
CA VAL A 80 18.58 -4.21 8.55
C VAL A 80 17.17 -3.77 8.97
N PRO A 81 16.33 -4.68 9.48
CA PRO A 81 15.01 -4.33 9.98
C PRO A 81 15.10 -3.59 11.31
N LEU A 82 14.24 -2.59 11.51
CA LEU A 82 14.12 -1.86 12.78
C LEU A 82 13.16 -2.61 13.72
N ALA A 83 13.71 -3.36 14.68
CA ALA A 83 12.98 -4.32 15.52
C ALA A 83 11.79 -3.75 16.33
N LYS A 84 11.76 -2.44 16.61
CA LYS A 84 10.71 -1.81 17.43
C LYS A 84 9.50 -1.29 16.65
N GLU A 85 9.51 -1.37 15.31
CA GLU A 85 8.49 -0.75 14.46
C GLU A 85 7.83 -1.74 13.47
N ILE A 86 7.84 -3.04 13.81
CA ILE A 86 7.12 -4.04 13.02
C ILE A 86 5.63 -3.95 13.36
N PHE A 87 4.84 -3.49 12.38
CA PHE A 87 3.39 -3.52 12.46
C PHE A 87 2.88 -4.87 11.95
N PRO A 88 2.09 -5.62 12.75
CA PRO A 88 1.50 -6.86 12.28
C PRO A 88 0.52 -6.54 11.14
N ALA A 89 0.79 -7.13 9.99
CA ALA A 89 -0.07 -7.06 8.81
C ALA A 89 -0.46 -8.48 8.40
N THR A 90 -1.70 -8.65 7.96
CA THR A 90 -2.21 -9.93 7.48
C THR A 90 -2.53 -9.80 6.00
N LEU A 91 -2.00 -10.72 5.20
CA LEU A 91 -2.40 -10.85 3.80
C LEU A 91 -3.84 -11.34 3.75
N ALA A 92 -4.70 -10.61 3.06
CA ALA A 92 -6.12 -10.93 2.93
C ALA A 92 -6.55 -10.85 1.47
N MET A 93 -7.54 -11.67 1.10
CA MET A 93 -8.15 -11.64 -0.22
C MET A 93 -9.33 -10.65 -0.24
N ILE A 94 -9.35 -9.76 -1.22
CA ILE A 94 -10.50 -8.88 -1.47
C ILE A 94 -11.44 -9.59 -2.44
N VAL A 95 -12.66 -9.85 -1.99
CA VAL A 95 -13.72 -10.46 -2.80
C VAL A 95 -14.86 -9.46 -3.00
N THR A 96 -15.53 -9.49 -4.15
CA THR A 96 -16.71 -8.66 -4.39
C THR A 96 -17.79 -8.95 -3.36
N LYS A 97 -18.49 -7.90 -2.91
CA LYS A 97 -19.66 -8.04 -2.03
C LYS A 97 -20.64 -9.06 -2.63
N SER A 98 -21.20 -9.93 -1.79
CA SER A 98 -22.11 -11.02 -2.18
C SER A 98 -21.55 -11.98 -3.24
N SER A 99 -20.23 -12.20 -3.27
CA SER A 99 -19.66 -13.27 -4.10
C SER A 99 -20.16 -14.65 -3.64
N PRO A 100 -20.60 -15.51 -4.56
CA PRO A 100 -21.06 -16.87 -4.22
C PRO A 100 -19.93 -17.76 -3.68
N TYR A 101 -18.67 -17.37 -3.88
CA TYR A 101 -17.50 -18.12 -3.44
C TYR A 101 -17.06 -17.82 -2.01
N LEU A 102 -17.67 -16.84 -1.31
CA LEU A 102 -17.28 -16.49 0.06
C LEU A 102 -17.34 -17.67 1.03
N GLY A 103 -18.34 -18.55 0.87
CA GLY A 103 -18.47 -19.74 1.72
C GLY A 103 -17.38 -20.79 1.49
N ILE A 104 -16.75 -20.82 0.31
CA ILE A 104 -15.65 -21.74 -0.01
C ILE A 104 -14.32 -21.12 0.44
N ILE A 105 -14.13 -19.82 0.21
CA ILE A 105 -12.88 -19.11 0.51
C ILE A 105 -12.66 -18.95 2.03
N ASN A 106 -13.74 -18.85 2.81
CA ASN A 106 -13.68 -18.64 4.27
C ASN A 106 -14.03 -19.91 5.09
N TYR A 107 -13.89 -21.12 4.53
CA TYR A 107 -14.11 -22.38 5.25
C TYR A 107 -12.80 -22.88 5.86
#